data_AF-A0A353Z1P9-F1
#
_entry.id   AF-A0A353Z1P9-F1
#
_cell.length_a   1.000
_cell.length_b   1.000
_cell.length_c   1.000
_cell.angle_alpha   90.00
_cell.angle_beta   90.00
_cell.angle_gamma   90.00
#
_symmetry.space_group_name_H-M   'P 1'
#
loop_
_entity.id
_entity.type
_entity.pdbx_description
1 polymer ?
#
loop_
_entity_poly.entity_id
_entity_poly.type
_entity_poly.pdbx_seq_one_letter_code
_entity_poly.pdbx_strand_id
1 'polypeptide(L)'
;MRQNMHPTLLKGCIQINYLSHNLLVRSKQNQNNMKTTVTVFILIMALSFTLSAQTIWNGPTTTFSKADGADWTLEANQDRLTDNVWLTRANSKGLFNIAQETSASKVTGAESPAGTLWAEGTTSNIDGLTFNTLENAIGGSVKNAVGRDLVLFLVDDNIYLDLKFTSWSSGKAGGQGGFSYERSTAGSTSVNATLNKGLSVYPNPVSDRLFIDLDAGINAMQIKSLDGKTIKEINVLTEGYIDVSDLSSGIYFITAKGFGTTRFVKK
;
A
#
# COMPACT_ATOMS: atom_id res chain seq x y z
N MET A 1 33.00 48.93 -78.40
CA MET A 1 33.27 49.13 -76.96
C MET A 1 32.69 47.95 -76.18
N ARG A 2 33.50 46.96 -75.79
CA ARG A 2 33.08 45.91 -74.86
C ARG A 2 33.57 46.32 -73.48
N GLN A 3 32.65 46.56 -72.54
CA GLN A 3 33.03 46.77 -71.14
C GLN A 3 33.35 45.41 -70.50
N ASN A 4 34.55 45.31 -69.96
CA ASN A 4 35.01 44.17 -69.16
C ASN A 4 34.26 44.16 -67.83
N MET A 5 33.50 43.09 -67.56
CA MET A 5 32.98 42.82 -66.22
C MET A 5 34.15 42.53 -65.27
N HIS A 6 34.25 43.34 -64.22
CA HIS A 6 35.34 43.34 -63.25
C HIS A 6 35.28 42.08 -62.36
N PRO A 7 36.41 41.34 -62.16
CA PRO A 7 36.43 40.01 -61.54
C PRO A 7 36.13 39.95 -60.02
N THR A 8 35.80 41.07 -59.38
CA THR A 8 35.43 41.11 -57.95
C THR A 8 33.97 40.71 -57.69
N LEU A 9 33.07 40.89 -58.65
CA LEU A 9 31.64 40.58 -58.44
C LEU A 9 31.36 39.07 -58.47
N LEU A 10 32.13 38.28 -59.23
CA LEU A 10 31.95 36.83 -59.33
C LEU A 10 32.41 36.08 -58.06
N LYS A 11 33.49 36.56 -57.40
CA LYS A 11 34.01 35.98 -56.15
C LYS A 11 33.10 36.26 -54.95
N GLY A 12 32.45 37.43 -54.90
CA GLY A 12 31.48 37.77 -53.86
C GLY A 12 30.23 36.88 -53.91
N CYS A 13 29.71 36.61 -55.12
CA CYS A 13 28.50 35.79 -55.30
C CYS A 13 28.72 34.31 -54.91
N ILE A 14 29.90 33.74 -55.20
CA ILE A 14 30.26 32.36 -54.80
C ILE A 14 30.43 32.24 -53.27
N GLN A 15 31.07 33.23 -52.62
CA GLN A 15 31.23 33.24 -51.17
C GLN A 15 29.88 33.36 -50.43
N ILE A 16 28.96 34.21 -50.92
CA ILE A 16 27.63 34.38 -50.32
C ILE A 16 26.80 33.08 -50.42
N ASN A 17 26.85 32.39 -51.56
CA ASN A 17 26.15 31.11 -51.74
C ASN A 17 26.76 29.98 -50.90
N TYR A 18 28.07 29.99 -50.67
CA TYR A 18 28.74 29.01 -49.80
C TYR A 18 28.43 29.25 -48.31
N LEU A 19 28.40 30.51 -47.89
CA LEU A 19 28.00 30.92 -46.53
C LEU A 19 26.52 30.59 -46.26
N SER A 20 25.62 30.86 -47.19
CA SER A 20 24.18 30.56 -47.04
C SER A 20 23.90 29.06 -47.01
N HIS A 21 24.59 28.26 -47.84
CA HIS A 21 24.49 26.80 -47.81
C HIS A 21 24.98 26.21 -46.48
N ASN A 22 26.13 26.68 -45.96
CA ASN A 22 26.66 26.22 -44.67
C ASN A 22 25.78 26.61 -43.47
N LEU A 23 25.15 27.79 -43.51
CA LEU A 23 24.18 28.21 -42.49
C LEU A 23 22.91 27.34 -42.49
N LEU A 24 22.41 26.98 -43.67
CA LEU A 24 21.27 26.06 -43.83
C LEU A 24 21.59 24.63 -43.39
N VAL A 25 22.80 24.13 -43.66
CA VAL A 25 23.23 22.81 -43.19
C VAL A 25 23.37 22.80 -41.66
N ARG A 26 23.97 23.84 -41.08
CA ARG A 26 24.09 23.99 -39.61
C ARG A 26 22.74 24.11 -38.92
N SER A 27 21.79 24.86 -39.49
CA SER A 27 20.44 24.98 -38.91
C SER A 27 19.67 23.66 -38.93
N LYS A 28 19.78 22.87 -40.01
CA LYS A 28 19.19 21.53 -40.09
C LYS A 28 19.82 20.52 -39.11
N GLN A 29 21.15 20.55 -38.93
CA GLN A 29 21.85 19.70 -37.97
C GLN A 29 21.46 20.04 -36.51
N ASN A 30 21.36 21.32 -36.16
CA ASN A 30 20.88 21.74 -34.84
C ASN A 30 19.42 21.38 -34.58
N GLN A 31 18.56 21.47 -35.59
CA GLN A 31 17.16 21.03 -35.48
C GLN A 31 17.04 19.52 -35.30
N ASN A 32 17.86 18.73 -35.98
CA ASN A 32 17.89 17.29 -35.80
C ASN A 32 18.44 16.89 -34.43
N ASN A 33 19.54 17.51 -33.98
CA ASN A 33 20.09 17.27 -32.64
C ASN A 33 19.09 17.65 -31.54
N MET A 34 18.39 18.79 -31.67
CA MET A 34 17.35 19.20 -30.72
C MET A 34 16.16 18.24 -30.73
N LYS A 35 15.74 17.73 -31.90
CA LYS A 35 14.69 16.70 -31.99
C LYS A 35 15.14 15.39 -31.35
N THR A 36 16.35 14.90 -31.64
CA THR A 36 16.88 13.67 -31.06
C THR A 36 17.07 13.80 -29.54
N THR A 37 17.57 14.92 -29.04
CA THR A 37 17.71 15.18 -27.59
C THR A 37 16.35 15.28 -26.90
N VAL A 38 15.36 15.92 -27.51
CA VAL A 38 13.98 16.00 -26.97
C VAL A 38 13.27 14.63 -27.01
N THR A 39 13.44 13.86 -28.08
CA THR A 39 12.86 12.50 -28.18
C THR A 39 13.51 11.52 -27.20
N VAL A 40 14.83 11.60 -26.97
CA VAL A 40 15.51 10.80 -25.95
C VAL A 40 15.11 11.22 -24.53
N PHE A 41 14.88 12.52 -24.27
CA PHE A 41 14.37 13.00 -22.97
C PHE A 41 12.94 12.53 -22.70
N ILE A 42 12.05 12.57 -23.70
CA ILE A 42 10.66 12.10 -23.57
C ILE A 42 10.61 10.58 -23.40
N LEU A 43 11.53 9.83 -24.04
CA LEU A 43 11.62 8.37 -23.89
C LEU A 43 12.19 7.94 -22.53
N ILE A 44 13.05 8.75 -21.90
CA ILE A 44 13.58 8.51 -20.54
C ILE A 44 12.58 8.99 -19.46
N MET A 45 11.72 9.98 -19.74
CA MET A 45 10.62 10.37 -18.84
C MET A 45 9.45 9.38 -18.82
N ALA A 46 9.41 8.42 -19.76
CA ALA A 46 8.50 7.27 -19.70
C ALA A 46 9.03 6.13 -18.80
N LEU A 47 10.09 6.37 -18.00
CA LEU A 47 10.52 5.45 -16.96
C LEU A 47 9.45 5.36 -15.87
N SER A 48 8.66 4.28 -15.95
CA SER A 48 8.01 3.64 -14.81
C SER A 48 6.95 4.48 -14.08
N PHE A 49 5.85 4.83 -14.75
CA PHE A 49 4.59 4.94 -14.02
C PHE A 49 4.14 3.52 -13.64
N THR A 50 4.56 3.04 -12.48
CA THR A 50 3.90 1.91 -11.84
C THR A 50 2.50 2.38 -11.46
N LEU A 51 1.49 1.96 -12.22
CA LEU A 51 0.11 2.11 -11.83
C LEU A 51 -0.09 1.21 -10.59
N SER A 52 0.05 1.80 -9.40
CA SER A 52 -0.32 1.11 -8.16
C SER A 52 -1.83 1.00 -8.16
N ALA A 53 -2.35 -0.23 -8.24
CA ALA A 53 -3.77 -0.47 -8.03
C ALA A 53 -4.16 0.11 -6.66
N GLN A 54 -5.27 0.83 -6.62
CA GLN A 54 -5.86 1.32 -5.38
C GLN A 54 -5.91 0.18 -4.36
N THR A 55 -5.21 0.35 -3.24
CA THR A 55 -5.10 -0.68 -2.22
C THR A 55 -6.00 -0.32 -1.05
N ILE A 56 -6.91 -1.21 -0.69
CA ILE A 56 -7.74 -1.06 0.51
C ILE A 56 -7.21 -2.04 1.57
N TRP A 57 -6.79 -1.49 2.69
CA TRP A 57 -6.47 -2.25 3.90
C TRP A 57 -7.77 -2.60 4.61
N ASN A 58 -8.26 -3.79 4.34
CA ASN A 58 -9.47 -4.37 4.94
C ASN A 58 -9.14 -5.59 5.82
N GLY A 59 -7.88 -5.72 6.25
CA GLY A 59 -7.44 -6.74 7.19
C GLY A 59 -7.97 -6.49 8.61
N PRO A 60 -7.63 -7.37 9.57
CA PRO A 60 -8.07 -7.27 10.95
C PRO A 60 -7.78 -5.90 11.57
N THR A 61 -8.69 -5.45 12.44
CA THR A 61 -8.50 -4.23 13.23
C THR A 61 -7.34 -4.39 14.21
N THR A 62 -6.51 -3.36 14.31
CA THR A 62 -5.47 -3.22 15.33
C THR A 62 -5.65 -1.91 16.09
N THR A 63 -5.05 -1.81 17.27
CA THR A 63 -5.08 -0.62 18.11
C THR A 63 -3.69 -0.03 18.24
N PHE A 64 -3.58 1.28 18.01
CA PHE A 64 -2.42 2.05 18.37
C PHE A 64 -2.75 2.97 19.55
N SER A 65 -1.81 3.09 20.49
CA SER A 65 -1.95 3.98 21.63
C SER A 65 -0.59 4.57 22.00
N LYS A 66 -0.61 5.88 22.29
CA LYS A 66 0.51 6.60 22.87
C LYS A 66 0.04 7.23 24.18
N ALA A 67 0.80 7.01 25.25
CA ALA A 67 0.50 7.59 26.55
C ALA A 67 0.81 9.10 26.62
N ASP A 68 0.13 9.76 27.55
CA ASP A 68 0.40 11.15 27.93
C ASP A 68 1.85 11.29 28.43
N GLY A 69 2.57 12.29 27.91
CA GLY A 69 3.95 12.62 28.25
C GLY A 69 5.00 11.71 27.61
N ALA A 70 4.60 10.61 26.96
CA ALA A 70 5.54 9.68 26.33
C ALA A 70 6.36 10.37 25.22
N ASP A 71 7.63 10.01 25.07
CA ASP A 71 8.51 10.58 24.06
C ASP A 71 8.09 10.14 22.65
N TRP A 72 7.57 11.07 21.86
CA TRP A 72 7.07 10.82 20.49
C TRP A 72 8.18 10.49 19.49
N THR A 73 9.45 10.73 19.83
CA THR A 73 10.60 10.41 18.96
C THR A 73 11.01 8.94 19.02
N LEU A 74 10.53 8.19 20.03
CA LEU A 74 10.73 6.75 20.12
C LEU A 74 9.76 5.99 19.22
N GLU A 75 10.25 4.94 18.56
CA GLU A 75 9.48 4.14 17.59
C GLU A 75 8.20 3.55 18.20
N ALA A 76 8.26 3.14 19.48
CA ALA A 76 7.11 2.59 20.20
C ALA A 76 5.92 3.58 20.32
N ASN A 77 6.17 4.87 20.12
CA ASN A 77 5.19 5.94 20.18
C ASN A 77 4.85 6.50 18.79
N GLN A 78 5.10 5.72 17.73
CA GLN A 78 4.83 6.06 16.33
C GLN A 78 4.10 4.91 15.67
N ASP A 79 2.96 5.17 15.01
CA ASP A 79 2.33 4.15 14.17
C ASP A 79 2.91 4.23 12.76
N ARG A 80 3.81 3.31 12.43
CA ARG A 80 4.52 3.27 11.14
C ARG A 80 3.71 2.47 10.13
N LEU A 81 2.84 3.15 9.39
CA LEU A 81 1.95 2.53 8.41
C LEU A 81 2.75 2.07 7.19
N THR A 82 3.58 2.97 6.64
CA THR A 82 4.45 2.72 5.47
C THR A 82 5.79 3.40 5.70
N ASP A 83 6.73 3.25 4.76
CA ASP A 83 8.00 4.00 4.79
C ASP A 83 7.78 5.52 4.75
N ASN A 84 6.63 5.97 4.24
CA ASN A 84 6.31 7.39 4.03
C ASN A 84 5.42 7.98 5.12
N VAL A 85 4.67 7.19 5.89
CA VAL A 85 3.68 7.70 6.85
C VAL A 85 3.80 7.06 8.24
N TRP A 86 4.34 7.83 9.20
CA TRP A 86 4.48 7.45 10.61
C TRP A 86 3.69 8.42 11.49
N LEU A 87 2.54 7.99 12.00
CA LEU A 87 1.64 8.88 12.74
C LEU A 87 2.03 8.98 14.22
N THR A 88 2.22 10.21 14.70
CA THR A 88 2.42 10.50 16.12
C THR A 88 1.97 11.91 16.46
N ARG A 89 2.15 12.30 17.72
CA ARG A 89 1.83 13.63 18.24
C ARG A 89 2.74 13.98 19.41
N ALA A 90 3.23 15.22 19.41
CA ALA A 90 4.00 15.78 20.53
C ALA A 90 3.07 16.27 21.64
N ASN A 91 3.63 16.53 22.83
CA ASN A 91 2.86 16.78 24.06
C ASN A 91 1.89 17.97 24.01
N SER A 92 1.97 18.85 23.01
CA SER A 92 1.09 20.02 22.87
C SER A 92 0.78 20.35 21.41
N LYS A 93 0.88 19.37 20.51
CA LYS A 93 0.70 19.55 19.06
C LYS A 93 -0.45 18.70 18.53
N GLY A 94 -0.85 18.92 17.28
CA GLY A 94 -1.78 18.04 16.56
C GLY A 94 -1.12 16.72 16.16
N LEU A 95 -1.88 15.86 15.46
CA LEU A 95 -1.34 14.66 14.81
C LEU A 95 -0.44 15.10 13.64
N PHE A 96 0.68 14.43 13.44
CA PHE A 96 1.58 14.68 12.31
C PHE A 96 2.30 13.40 11.87
N ASN A 97 2.89 13.45 10.68
CA ASN A 97 3.65 12.39 10.07
C ASN A 97 5.15 12.60 10.36
N ILE A 98 5.70 11.91 11.36
CA ILE A 98 7.11 12.10 11.76
C ILE A 98 8.12 11.58 10.73
N ALA A 99 7.70 10.78 9.75
CA ALA A 99 8.57 10.36 8.65
C ALA A 99 8.98 11.56 7.76
N GLN A 100 8.15 12.61 7.72
CA GLN A 100 8.33 13.77 6.83
C GLN A 100 8.34 15.11 7.58
N GLU A 101 7.84 15.15 8.80
CA GLU A 101 7.60 16.39 9.56
C GLU A 101 8.26 16.33 10.94
N THR A 102 8.77 17.47 11.43
CA THR A 102 9.30 17.57 12.79
C THR A 102 8.25 17.95 13.84
N SER A 103 7.10 18.49 13.40
CA SER A 103 5.96 18.85 14.27
C SER A 103 4.70 19.11 13.45
N ALA A 104 3.53 19.05 14.08
CA ALA A 104 2.27 19.40 13.42
C ALA A 104 2.22 20.87 12.95
N SER A 105 1.85 21.04 11.69
CA SER A 105 1.64 22.28 10.95
C SER A 105 0.16 22.45 10.59
N LYS A 106 -0.28 23.72 10.57
CA LYS A 106 -1.61 24.14 10.10
C LYS A 106 -1.51 25.12 8.93
N VAL A 107 -0.33 25.22 8.32
CA VAL A 107 -0.08 26.16 7.23
C VAL A 107 -0.79 25.63 5.99
N THR A 108 -1.56 26.48 5.31
CA THR A 108 -2.26 26.10 4.09
C THR A 108 -1.32 25.58 3.01
N GLY A 109 -1.60 24.39 2.50
CA GLY A 109 -0.76 23.68 1.53
C GLY A 109 0.37 22.85 2.16
N ALA A 110 0.45 22.84 3.50
CA ALA A 110 1.41 22.08 4.29
C ALA A 110 0.79 21.67 5.65
N GLU A 111 -0.50 21.34 5.65
CA GLU A 111 -1.23 20.88 6.83
C GLU A 111 -0.85 19.45 7.19
N SER A 112 -0.72 19.18 8.49
CA SER A 112 -0.42 17.84 8.99
C SER A 112 -1.67 16.96 9.14
N PRO A 113 -1.52 15.63 9.03
CA PRO A 113 -0.29 14.91 8.70
C PRO A 113 0.07 14.97 7.21
N ALA A 114 1.33 15.27 6.89
CA ALA A 114 1.83 15.26 5.51
C ALA A 114 1.68 13.87 4.87
N GLY A 115 1.39 13.84 3.57
CA GLY A 115 1.18 12.60 2.81
C GLY A 115 -0.15 11.89 3.11
N THR A 116 -1.08 12.55 3.81
CA THR A 116 -2.38 11.97 4.17
C THR A 116 -3.57 12.82 3.76
N LEU A 117 -4.66 12.16 3.38
CA LEU A 117 -5.98 12.76 3.28
C LEU A 117 -7.00 11.92 4.06
N TRP A 118 -8.09 12.56 4.46
CA TRP A 118 -9.05 12.02 5.40
C TRP A 118 -10.47 12.27 4.92
N ALA A 119 -11.38 11.35 5.18
CA ALA A 119 -12.81 11.51 4.97
C ALA A 119 -13.59 10.90 6.13
N GLU A 120 -14.77 11.41 6.42
CA GLU A 120 -15.71 10.76 7.35
C GLU A 120 -16.50 9.66 6.62
N GLY A 121 -16.54 8.47 7.20
CA GLY A 121 -17.16 7.27 6.60
C GLY A 121 -16.27 6.03 6.74
N THR A 122 -16.52 5.05 5.87
CA THR A 122 -15.82 3.76 5.86
C THR A 122 -15.38 3.37 4.45
N THR A 123 -14.35 2.52 4.34
CA THR A 123 -13.82 2.02 3.07
C THR A 123 -14.84 1.24 2.24
N SER A 124 -15.92 0.74 2.86
CA SER A 124 -17.03 0.08 2.16
C SER A 124 -17.82 0.99 1.22
N ASN A 125 -17.71 2.32 1.36
CA ASN A 125 -18.35 3.30 0.48
C ASN A 125 -17.34 4.34 -0.03
N ILE A 126 -16.11 3.90 -0.28
CA ILE A 126 -14.98 4.77 -0.64
C ILE A 126 -15.27 5.71 -1.82
N ASP A 127 -16.00 5.24 -2.83
CA ASP A 127 -16.34 6.01 -4.04
C ASP A 127 -17.24 7.22 -3.76
N GLY A 128 -17.94 7.22 -2.61
CA GLY A 128 -18.80 8.32 -2.18
C GLY A 128 -18.13 9.32 -1.23
N LEU A 129 -16.85 9.10 -0.89
CA LEU A 129 -16.15 9.92 0.11
C LEU A 129 -15.45 11.12 -0.50
N THR A 130 -15.47 12.25 0.21
CA THR A 130 -14.70 13.45 -0.15
C THR A 130 -13.51 13.60 0.77
N PHE A 131 -12.31 13.40 0.22
CA PHE A 131 -11.05 13.46 0.96
C PHE A 131 -10.53 14.89 1.12
N ASN A 132 -10.10 15.24 2.33
CA ASN A 132 -9.56 16.54 2.71
C ASN A 132 -8.40 16.39 3.71
N THR A 133 -7.76 17.49 4.10
CA THR A 133 -6.84 17.49 5.25
C THR A 133 -7.61 17.11 6.54
N LEU A 134 -6.92 16.53 7.53
CA LEU A 134 -7.54 15.94 8.73
C LEU A 134 -8.56 16.86 9.40
N GLU A 135 -8.18 18.10 9.71
CA GLU A 135 -9.08 19.03 10.43
C GLU A 135 -10.27 19.48 9.58
N ASN A 136 -10.09 19.62 8.27
CA ASN A 136 -11.18 19.95 7.36
C ASN A 136 -12.16 18.78 7.21
N ALA A 137 -11.63 17.56 7.09
CA ALA A 137 -12.44 16.34 6.98
C ALA A 137 -13.34 16.12 8.20
N ILE A 138 -12.84 16.44 9.40
CA ILE A 138 -13.58 16.24 10.65
C ILE A 138 -14.33 17.48 11.14
N GLY A 139 -14.21 18.62 10.44
CA GLY A 139 -14.84 19.89 10.80
C GLY A 139 -14.25 20.57 12.04
N GLY A 140 -12.95 20.40 12.30
CA GLY A 140 -12.24 21.10 13.37
C GLY A 140 -11.23 20.21 14.11
N SER A 141 -11.33 20.17 15.45
CA SER A 141 -10.36 19.49 16.31
C SER A 141 -10.63 17.99 16.43
N VAL A 142 -9.57 17.17 16.40
CA VAL A 142 -9.63 15.69 16.56
C VAL A 142 -10.35 15.25 17.83
N LYS A 143 -10.31 16.05 18.90
CA LYS A 143 -11.07 15.74 20.13
C LYS A 143 -12.58 15.58 19.88
N ASN A 144 -13.13 16.28 18.88
CA ASN A 144 -14.53 16.22 18.48
C ASN A 144 -14.80 15.09 17.46
N ALA A 145 -13.75 14.39 17.03
CA ALA A 145 -13.81 13.28 16.08
C ALA A 145 -13.68 11.90 16.75
N VAL A 146 -13.47 11.85 18.07
CA VAL A 146 -13.39 10.60 18.82
C VAL A 146 -14.70 9.82 18.66
N GLY A 147 -14.60 8.55 18.29
CA GLY A 147 -15.73 7.65 18.04
C GLY A 147 -16.37 7.76 16.65
N ARG A 148 -15.95 8.69 15.79
CA ARG A 148 -16.39 8.77 14.39
C ARG A 148 -15.56 7.85 13.51
N ASP A 149 -16.21 7.21 12.54
CA ASP A 149 -15.53 6.40 11.53
C ASP A 149 -14.92 7.32 10.47
N LEU A 150 -13.63 7.13 10.21
CA LEU A 150 -12.87 7.88 9.22
C LEU A 150 -12.20 6.91 8.25
N VAL A 151 -11.96 7.38 7.03
CA VAL A 151 -11.05 6.74 6.09
C VAL A 151 -9.80 7.59 5.98
N LEU A 152 -8.65 6.97 6.24
CA LEU A 152 -7.32 7.55 6.01
C LEU A 152 -6.81 7.06 4.65
N PHE A 153 -6.49 8.02 3.78
CA PHE A 153 -5.82 7.81 2.51
C PHE A 153 -4.33 8.20 2.62
N LEU A 154 -3.45 7.23 2.42
CA LEU A 154 -2.00 7.43 2.30
C LEU A 154 -1.68 7.71 0.83
N VAL A 155 -1.37 8.97 0.53
CA VAL A 155 -1.37 9.49 -0.84
C VAL A 155 -0.28 8.85 -1.69
N ASP A 156 0.96 8.82 -1.18
CA ASP A 156 2.12 8.34 -1.93
C ASP A 156 2.07 6.82 -2.16
N ASP A 157 1.49 6.08 -1.22
CA ASP A 157 1.40 4.61 -1.28
C ASP A 157 0.11 4.12 -1.97
N ASN A 158 -0.83 5.03 -2.26
CA ASN A 158 -2.17 4.74 -2.78
C ASN A 158 -2.97 3.73 -1.94
N ILE A 159 -2.95 3.90 -0.61
CA ILE A 159 -3.56 3.00 0.37
C ILE A 159 -4.70 3.69 1.13
N TYR A 160 -5.83 3.01 1.24
CA TYR A 160 -6.97 3.44 2.04
C TYR A 160 -7.19 2.48 3.21
N LEU A 161 -7.43 3.02 4.41
CA LEU A 161 -7.73 2.23 5.60
C LEU A 161 -8.81 2.88 6.46
N ASP A 162 -9.60 2.06 7.14
CA ASP A 162 -10.55 2.51 8.14
C ASP A 162 -9.80 2.90 9.42
N LEU A 163 -10.16 4.01 10.04
CA LEU A 163 -9.60 4.49 11.29
C LEU A 163 -10.69 5.13 12.17
N LYS A 164 -10.67 4.83 13.47
CA LYS A 164 -11.53 5.48 14.47
C LYS A 164 -10.71 5.88 15.69
N PHE A 165 -10.64 7.17 15.98
CA PHE A 165 -10.04 7.66 17.22
C PHE A 165 -10.84 7.16 18.41
N THR A 166 -10.17 6.50 19.36
CA THR A 166 -10.78 5.96 20.59
C THR A 166 -10.49 6.81 21.81
N SER A 167 -9.40 7.58 21.80
CA SER A 167 -9.11 8.58 22.82
C SER A 167 -8.28 9.73 22.27
N TRP A 168 -8.46 10.91 22.86
CA TRP A 168 -7.66 12.10 22.55
C TRP A 168 -7.46 12.95 23.81
N SER A 169 -6.25 12.94 24.37
CA SER A 169 -5.92 13.76 25.53
C SER A 169 -5.97 15.24 25.17
N SER A 170 -6.76 16.01 25.94
CA SER A 170 -6.90 17.47 25.82
C SER A 170 -7.22 18.09 27.18
N GLY A 171 -6.82 19.34 27.43
CA GLY A 171 -7.08 20.03 28.72
C GLY A 171 -6.05 21.10 29.09
N LYS A 172 -6.17 21.68 30.31
CA LYS A 172 -5.18 22.61 30.86
C LYS A 172 -3.83 21.88 31.01
N ALA A 173 -2.73 22.55 30.63
CA ALA A 173 -1.41 21.96 30.34
C ALA A 173 -1.29 21.23 28.97
N GLY A 174 -2.23 21.45 28.04
CA GLY A 174 -2.10 21.06 26.64
C GLY A 174 -2.64 19.67 26.29
N GLY A 175 -2.98 18.85 27.31
CA GLY A 175 -3.18 17.40 27.14
C GLY A 175 -1.89 16.79 26.65
N GLN A 176 -1.23 15.92 27.41
CA GLN A 176 0.20 15.62 27.24
C GLN A 176 0.51 14.74 26.01
N GLY A 177 -0.22 14.88 24.92
CA GLY A 177 0.03 14.22 23.64
C GLY A 177 -0.49 12.79 23.59
N GLY A 178 -1.25 12.33 24.59
CA GLY A 178 -1.86 11.01 24.60
C GLY A 178 -3.00 10.91 23.58
N PHE A 179 -3.05 9.79 22.88
CA PHE A 179 -4.12 9.46 21.95
C PHE A 179 -4.13 7.95 21.66
N SER A 180 -5.26 7.46 21.18
CA SER A 180 -5.38 6.11 20.65
C SER A 180 -6.40 6.07 19.52
N TYR A 181 -6.24 5.10 18.63
CA TYR A 181 -7.21 4.78 17.60
C TYR A 181 -7.19 3.29 17.28
N GLU A 182 -8.30 2.84 16.72
CA GLU A 182 -8.40 1.57 16.02
C GLU A 182 -8.27 1.82 14.52
N ARG A 183 -7.60 0.92 13.81
CA ARG A 183 -7.54 0.97 12.35
C ARG A 183 -7.52 -0.41 11.73
N SER A 184 -7.95 -0.50 10.48
CA SER A 184 -7.71 -1.72 9.69
C SER A 184 -6.23 -1.86 9.34
N THR A 185 -5.84 -3.10 9.04
CA THR A 185 -4.47 -3.45 8.62
C THR A 185 -4.45 -3.88 7.16
N ALA A 186 -3.26 -3.97 6.57
CA ALA A 186 -3.10 -4.54 5.24
C ALA A 186 -3.84 -5.89 5.17
N GLY A 187 -4.73 -6.02 4.19
CA GLY A 187 -5.35 -7.29 3.88
C GLY A 187 -4.23 -8.29 3.60
N SER A 188 -4.32 -9.49 4.17
CA SER A 188 -3.35 -10.53 3.87
C SER A 188 -3.47 -10.89 2.38
N THR A 189 -2.55 -10.42 1.54
CA THR A 189 -2.40 -10.83 0.13
C THR A 189 -1.82 -12.24 0.00
N SER A 190 -2.02 -13.09 1.02
CA SER A 190 -1.88 -14.52 0.87
C SER A 190 -3.05 -15.04 0.06
N VAL A 191 -2.80 -15.52 -1.15
CA VAL A 191 -3.65 -16.56 -1.72
C VAL A 191 -3.61 -17.73 -0.74
N ASN A 192 -4.65 -17.87 0.09
CA ASN A 192 -4.83 -18.94 1.09
C ASN A 192 -3.67 -19.17 2.08
N ALA A 193 -3.55 -18.31 3.08
CA ALA A 193 -3.08 -18.73 4.39
C ALA A 193 -4.14 -18.38 5.43
N THR A 194 -5.33 -18.98 5.30
CA THR A 194 -6.13 -19.28 6.48
C THR A 194 -5.17 -19.93 7.46
N LEU A 195 -4.91 -19.24 8.56
CA LEU A 195 -3.99 -19.59 9.63
C LEU A 195 -3.72 -21.10 9.74
N ASN A 196 -2.64 -21.61 9.13
CA ASN A 196 -2.05 -22.90 9.52
C ASN A 196 -1.33 -22.75 10.87
N LYS A 197 -1.83 -21.89 11.75
CA LYS A 197 -1.38 -21.82 13.12
C LYS A 197 -2.20 -22.87 13.87
N GLY A 198 -1.59 -24.04 14.00
CA GLY A 198 -2.15 -25.15 14.76
C GLY A 198 -3.01 -26.14 13.98
N LEU A 199 -2.77 -26.35 12.69
CA LEU A 199 -3.25 -27.55 11.97
C LEU A 199 -2.07 -28.17 11.21
N SER A 200 -1.59 -29.31 11.69
CA SER A 200 -0.58 -30.12 11.00
C SER A 200 -1.13 -31.51 10.75
N VAL A 201 -0.77 -32.12 9.61
CA VAL A 201 -1.19 -33.47 9.27
C VAL A 201 -0.01 -34.34 8.86
N TYR A 202 0.01 -35.58 9.32
CA TYR A 202 1.09 -36.52 9.04
C TYR A 202 0.60 -37.98 9.04
N PRO A 203 1.30 -38.89 8.36
CA PRO A 203 2.39 -38.63 7.43
C PRO A 203 1.88 -37.98 6.14
N ASN A 204 2.72 -37.18 5.48
CA ASN A 204 2.46 -36.69 4.13
C ASN A 204 3.68 -37.03 3.27
N PRO A 205 3.58 -37.96 2.29
CA PRO A 205 2.37 -38.64 1.82
C PRO A 205 1.78 -39.71 2.77
N VAL A 206 0.47 -39.97 2.68
CA VAL A 206 -0.29 -40.92 3.52
C VAL A 206 -0.81 -42.12 2.71
N SER A 207 -0.93 -43.29 3.36
CA SER A 207 -1.59 -44.48 2.80
C SER A 207 -2.97 -44.67 3.42
N ASP A 208 -3.07 -44.92 4.73
CA ASP A 208 -4.35 -45.31 5.35
C ASP A 208 -4.80 -44.36 6.45
N ARG A 209 -3.90 -43.93 7.33
CA ARG A 209 -4.24 -43.12 8.52
C ARG A 209 -3.55 -41.78 8.47
N LEU A 210 -4.34 -40.70 8.46
CA LEU A 210 -3.87 -39.32 8.52
C LEU A 210 -4.05 -38.78 9.94
N PHE A 211 -2.96 -38.65 10.69
CA PHE A 211 -2.95 -38.04 12.02
C PHE A 211 -3.06 -36.53 11.91
N ILE A 212 -3.83 -35.95 12.83
CA ILE A 212 -4.14 -34.52 12.87
C ILE A 212 -3.62 -33.96 14.20
N ASP A 213 -2.76 -32.95 14.12
CA ASP A 213 -2.27 -32.21 15.27
C ASP A 213 -2.87 -30.80 15.26
N LEU A 214 -3.53 -30.46 16.37
CA LEU A 214 -4.30 -29.23 16.55
C LEU A 214 -3.90 -28.53 17.85
N ASP A 215 -3.55 -27.24 17.77
CA ASP A 215 -3.09 -26.45 18.93
C ASP A 215 -4.21 -26.14 19.95
N ALA A 216 -5.49 -26.39 19.61
CA ALA A 216 -6.64 -26.29 20.52
C ALA A 216 -7.79 -27.19 20.04
N GLY A 217 -8.77 -27.45 20.93
CA GLY A 217 -9.83 -28.45 20.80
C GLY A 217 -10.52 -28.57 19.42
N ILE A 218 -11.02 -29.77 19.16
CA ILE A 218 -11.52 -30.19 17.83
C ILE A 218 -12.74 -29.37 17.42
N ASN A 219 -12.59 -28.66 16.30
CA ASN A 219 -13.71 -28.10 15.53
C ASN A 219 -13.98 -29.00 14.32
N ALA A 220 -15.20 -28.93 13.78
CA ALA A 220 -15.58 -29.69 12.58
C ALA A 220 -14.57 -29.52 11.43
N MET A 221 -14.17 -30.63 10.80
CA MET A 221 -13.22 -30.66 9.69
C MET A 221 -13.85 -31.19 8.41
N GLN A 222 -13.25 -30.87 7.28
CA GLN A 222 -13.64 -31.39 5.98
C GLN A 222 -12.41 -31.77 5.16
N ILE A 223 -12.48 -32.90 4.46
CA ILE A 223 -11.52 -33.25 3.40
C ILE A 223 -12.17 -32.93 2.06
N LYS A 224 -11.44 -32.20 1.21
CA LYS A 224 -11.83 -31.83 -0.15
C LYS A 224 -10.80 -32.34 -1.16
N SER A 225 -11.27 -32.74 -2.33
CA SER A 225 -10.41 -33.03 -3.48
C SER A 225 -9.89 -31.74 -4.15
N LEU A 226 -8.97 -31.89 -5.11
CA LEU A 226 -8.35 -30.78 -5.84
C LEU A 226 -9.35 -29.88 -6.60
N ASP A 227 -10.49 -30.44 -7.03
CA ASP A 227 -11.59 -29.73 -7.69
C ASP A 227 -12.54 -29.04 -6.68
N GLY A 228 -12.27 -29.12 -5.38
CA GLY A 228 -13.05 -28.49 -4.32
C GLY A 228 -14.27 -29.29 -3.85
N LYS A 229 -14.52 -30.49 -4.39
CA LYS A 229 -15.60 -31.36 -3.91
C LYS A 229 -15.32 -31.86 -2.49
N THR A 230 -16.29 -31.72 -1.58
CA THR A 230 -16.23 -32.31 -0.23
C THR A 230 -16.31 -33.83 -0.32
N ILE A 231 -15.30 -34.50 0.23
CA ILE A 231 -15.17 -35.96 0.25
C ILE A 231 -15.57 -36.53 1.61
N LYS A 232 -15.16 -35.87 2.70
CA LYS A 232 -15.52 -36.25 4.07
C LYS A 232 -15.81 -35.04 4.93
N GLU A 233 -16.76 -35.17 5.85
CA GLU A 233 -17.01 -34.24 6.95
C GLU A 233 -16.76 -34.97 8.27
N ILE A 234 -16.00 -34.35 9.18
CA ILE A 234 -15.59 -34.94 10.44
C ILE A 234 -16.00 -33.99 11.55
N ASN A 235 -17.07 -34.33 12.27
CA ASN A 235 -17.62 -33.49 13.33
C ASN A 235 -16.93 -33.73 14.70
N VAL A 236 -16.34 -34.91 14.90
CA VAL A 236 -15.62 -35.32 16.12
C VAL A 236 -14.45 -36.22 15.73
N LEU A 237 -13.26 -36.00 16.32
CA LEU A 237 -12.08 -36.86 16.20
C LEU A 237 -11.92 -37.65 17.50
N THR A 238 -12.19 -38.96 17.47
CA THR A 238 -12.09 -39.82 18.66
C THR A 238 -10.71 -40.45 18.84
N GLU A 239 -9.97 -40.66 17.75
CA GLU A 239 -8.71 -41.44 17.76
C GLU A 239 -7.48 -40.63 17.35
N GLY A 240 -7.61 -39.31 17.16
CA GLY A 240 -6.50 -38.44 16.74
C GLY A 240 -6.05 -38.62 15.28
N TYR A 241 -6.71 -39.50 14.52
CA TYR A 241 -6.49 -39.69 13.08
C TYR A 241 -7.80 -39.82 12.31
N ILE A 242 -7.70 -39.61 11.00
CA ILE A 242 -8.77 -39.85 10.03
C ILE A 242 -8.34 -41.02 9.14
N ASP A 243 -9.22 -42.00 8.96
CA ASP A 243 -9.05 -43.07 7.98
C ASP A 243 -9.32 -42.52 6.57
N VAL A 244 -8.31 -42.62 5.72
CA VAL A 244 -8.28 -42.18 4.32
C VAL A 244 -7.95 -43.32 3.36
N SER A 245 -7.96 -44.57 3.82
CA SER A 245 -7.65 -45.76 3.00
C SER A 245 -8.58 -45.92 1.80
N ASP A 246 -9.81 -45.41 1.90
CA ASP A 246 -10.83 -45.39 0.85
C ASP A 246 -10.61 -44.31 -0.22
N LEU A 247 -9.69 -43.36 0.01
CA LEU A 247 -9.37 -42.33 -0.97
C LEU A 247 -8.48 -42.91 -2.08
N SER A 248 -8.77 -42.53 -3.32
CA SER A 248 -7.85 -42.78 -4.44
C SER A 248 -6.56 -41.97 -4.27
N SER A 249 -5.49 -42.41 -4.92
CA SER A 249 -4.24 -41.65 -4.93
C SER A 249 -4.44 -40.27 -5.56
N GLY A 250 -3.86 -39.24 -4.95
CA GLY A 250 -4.11 -37.86 -5.37
C GLY A 250 -3.82 -36.80 -4.31
N ILE A 251 -4.11 -35.56 -4.68
CA ILE A 251 -3.95 -34.39 -3.81
C ILE A 251 -5.29 -34.06 -3.17
N TYR A 252 -5.26 -33.88 -1.85
CA TYR A 252 -6.41 -33.51 -1.05
C TYR A 252 -6.07 -32.34 -0.13
N PHE A 253 -7.11 -31.65 0.32
CA PHE A 253 -7.04 -30.55 1.26
C PHE A 253 -7.90 -30.90 2.47
N ILE A 254 -7.35 -30.70 3.66
CA ILE A 254 -8.11 -30.79 4.91
C ILE A 254 -8.23 -29.39 5.51
N THR A 255 -9.47 -29.02 5.85
CA THR A 255 -9.80 -27.75 6.48
C THR A 255 -10.44 -28.03 7.83
N ALA A 256 -9.98 -27.37 8.89
CA ALA A 256 -10.63 -27.41 10.19
C ALA A 256 -11.29 -26.05 10.47
N LYS A 257 -12.55 -26.03 10.90
CA LYS A 257 -13.29 -24.77 11.14
C LYS A 257 -12.60 -23.96 12.24
N GLY A 258 -12.33 -22.68 11.99
CA GLY A 258 -11.56 -21.83 12.90
C GLY A 258 -10.04 -22.00 12.82
N PHE A 259 -9.57 -22.94 11.98
CA PHE A 259 -8.17 -23.12 11.62
C PHE A 259 -7.99 -23.00 10.10
N GLY A 260 -6.75 -23.22 9.66
CA GLY A 260 -6.33 -23.23 8.27
C GLY A 260 -6.76 -24.42 7.44
N THR A 261 -6.24 -24.43 6.22
CA THR A 261 -6.34 -25.54 5.27
C THR A 261 -4.94 -26.08 5.01
N THR A 262 -4.76 -27.37 5.19
CA THR A 262 -3.49 -28.06 4.87
C THR A 262 -3.68 -29.03 3.71
N ARG A 263 -2.67 -29.12 2.84
CA ARG A 263 -2.62 -30.07 1.73
C ARG A 263 -1.95 -31.37 2.18
N PHE A 264 -2.50 -32.52 1.81
CA PHE A 264 -1.83 -33.81 1.92
C PHE A 264 -1.92 -34.62 0.62
N VAL A 265 -1.00 -35.57 0.45
CA VAL A 265 -0.93 -36.45 -0.72
C VAL A 265 -1.27 -37.87 -0.32
N LYS A 266 -2.30 -38.46 -0.94
CA LYS A 266 -2.67 -39.87 -0.80
C LYS A 266 -1.89 -40.71 -1.83
N LYS A 267 -1.24 -41.77 -1.37
CA LYS A 267 -0.58 -42.79 -2.20
C LYS A 267 -1.53 -43.94 -2.53
#